data_AF-A0A485PAW3-F1
#
_entry.id   AF-A0A485PAW3-F1
#
_cell.length_a   1.000
_cell.length_b   1.000
_cell.length_c   1.000
_cell.angle_alpha   90.00
_cell.angle_beta   90.00
_cell.angle_gamma   90.00
#
_symmetry.space_group_name_H-M   'P 1'
#
loop_
_entity.id
_entity.type
_entity.pdbx_description
1 polymer ?
#
loop_
_entity_poly.entity_id
_entity_poly.type
_entity_poly.pdbx_seq_one_letter_code
_entity_poly.pdbx_strand_id
1 'polypeptide(L)'
;MPFTLVNDCDPGRPPEVDASTRARLWFYTQVAALGVLTVALGKICGLISVPWKAVLGAASLVFLFFVSWYASFGFVRRWNCILMRNHDVTEQPMVLERTARLMLQEAVSYIERNKHGPFLLFVSLLHVHIPLVTTKQFLGKSQHGLYGDNVEEMDWLVGEILQAIEENGLKNTTFAYFTSDHGGHLEARDERGQLGGWNGIFRGGKGMGGWEGGIRVPGIFRWPGVLPAGRVIHEPTSLMDVFPTVVELGGGHVPQDRVIDGRSLVPLLQGTAEHSAHEFLFHYCGKYLHAARWHEKDSGRLWKVHYMTPRFHPKGAGACHGQGVCPCSGDGVTQHSPPLLFDLSRDPSETRPLSPGSEPRYHAVLARVHEALEQHRRTLSPVPPQFSLGNIVWKPWLQPCCGTFPLCACTQDGDPNEA
;
A
#
# COMPACT_ATOMS: atom_id res chain seq x y z
N MET A 1 -2.28 1.59 7.47
CA MET A 1 -1.85 2.45 6.35
C MET A 1 -0.57 3.14 6.80
N PRO A 2 0.39 3.42 5.90
CA PRO A 2 1.52 4.28 6.27
C PRO A 2 0.92 5.64 6.66
N PHE A 3 0.93 5.95 7.95
CA PHE A 3 0.31 7.19 8.42
C PHE A 3 1.05 8.42 7.89
N THR A 4 2.28 8.24 7.37
CA THR A 4 3.18 9.32 6.98
C THR A 4 3.06 9.82 5.55
N LEU A 5 2.44 9.04 4.65
CA LEU A 5 2.22 9.43 3.25
C LEU A 5 0.73 9.30 2.89
N VAL A 6 -0.03 10.32 3.27
CA VAL A 6 -1.47 10.46 3.02
C VAL A 6 -1.74 11.76 2.27
N ASN A 7 -2.90 11.90 1.63
CA ASN A 7 -3.24 13.14 0.92
C ASN A 7 -3.14 14.39 1.82
N ASP A 8 -3.38 14.25 3.14
CA ASP A 8 -3.24 15.35 4.11
C ASP A 8 -1.82 15.96 4.17
N CYS A 9 -0.80 15.26 3.66
CA CYS A 9 0.56 15.76 3.58
C CYS A 9 0.76 16.79 2.46
N ASP A 10 -0.09 16.76 1.44
CA ASP A 10 -0.15 17.74 0.36
C ASP A 10 -1.28 18.75 0.63
N PRO A 11 -0.98 20.03 0.96
CA PRO A 11 -2.01 21.03 1.22
C PRO A 11 -2.88 21.36 -0.01
N GLY A 12 -2.46 20.98 -1.22
CA GLY A 12 -3.24 21.12 -2.44
C GLY A 12 -4.29 20.01 -2.63
N ARG A 13 -4.32 18.98 -1.78
CA ARG A 13 -5.22 17.83 -1.92
C ARG A 13 -6.31 17.76 -0.86
N PRO A 14 -7.44 17.13 -1.19
CA PRO A 14 -8.48 16.86 -0.20
C PRO A 14 -7.97 15.89 0.86
N PRO A 15 -8.39 16.06 2.13
CA PRO A 15 -8.05 15.12 3.18
C PRO A 15 -8.43 13.68 2.86
N GLU A 16 -7.58 12.74 3.24
CA GLU A 16 -7.83 11.30 3.15
C GLU A 16 -8.23 10.74 4.51
N VAL A 17 -7.52 11.15 5.57
CA VAL A 17 -7.74 10.64 6.92
C VAL A 17 -9.07 11.14 7.46
N ASP A 18 -9.97 10.19 7.74
CA ASP A 18 -11.31 10.44 8.29
C ASP A 18 -12.12 11.47 7.51
N ALA A 19 -11.90 11.56 6.19
CA ALA A 19 -12.47 12.59 5.33
C ALA A 19 -14.01 12.72 5.47
N SER A 20 -14.73 11.59 5.51
CA SER A 20 -16.19 11.57 5.66
C SER A 20 -16.65 12.07 7.03
N THR A 21 -15.96 11.67 8.10
CA THR A 21 -16.22 12.12 9.47
C THR A 21 -15.94 13.61 9.59
N ARG A 22 -14.82 14.09 9.06
CA ARG A 22 -14.45 15.51 9.04
C ARG A 22 -15.46 16.36 8.28
N ALA A 23 -15.94 15.89 7.13
CA ALA A 23 -16.98 16.59 6.37
C ALA A 23 -18.29 16.72 7.17
N ARG A 24 -18.71 15.66 7.89
CA ARG A 24 -19.89 15.71 8.78
C ARG A 24 -19.69 16.67 9.95
N LEU A 25 -18.54 16.63 10.61
CA LEU A 25 -18.21 17.53 11.73
C LEU A 25 -18.18 18.99 11.30
N TRP A 26 -17.62 19.28 10.12
CA TRP A 26 -17.67 20.60 9.49
C TRP A 26 -19.11 21.05 9.25
N PHE A 27 -19.93 20.21 8.62
CA PHE A 27 -21.33 20.51 8.36
C PHE A 27 -22.11 20.81 9.66
N TYR A 28 -21.97 19.97 10.69
CA TYR A 28 -22.60 20.20 11.99
C TYR A 28 -22.14 21.51 12.64
N THR A 29 -20.86 21.83 12.54
CA THR A 29 -20.32 23.11 13.05
C THR A 29 -20.93 24.29 12.32
N GLN A 30 -21.02 24.24 10.99
CA GLN A 30 -21.61 25.31 10.17
C GLN A 30 -23.09 25.51 10.47
N VAL A 31 -23.86 24.44 10.57
CA VAL A 31 -25.30 24.50 10.91
C VAL A 31 -25.50 25.08 12.30
N ALA A 32 -24.72 24.64 13.29
CA ALA A 32 -24.82 25.16 14.65
C ALA A 32 -24.41 26.64 14.74
N ALA A 33 -23.32 27.03 14.06
CA ALA A 33 -22.86 28.42 14.00
C ALA A 33 -23.89 29.32 13.30
N LEU A 34 -24.47 28.86 12.19
CA LEU A 34 -25.54 29.59 11.50
C LEU A 34 -26.76 29.76 12.41
N GLY A 35 -27.16 28.73 13.15
CA GLY A 35 -28.24 28.83 14.13
C GLY A 35 -27.98 29.89 15.20
N VAL A 36 -26.77 29.94 15.76
CA VAL A 36 -26.36 30.99 16.73
C VAL A 36 -26.40 32.37 16.09
N LEU A 37 -25.89 32.54 14.87
CA LEU A 37 -25.91 33.80 14.12
C LEU A 37 -27.34 34.27 13.83
N THR A 38 -28.24 33.37 13.43
CA THR A 38 -29.65 33.68 13.19
C THR A 38 -30.34 34.15 14.47
N VAL A 39 -30.11 33.49 15.61
CA VAL A 39 -30.66 33.92 16.91
C VAL A 39 -30.08 35.27 17.33
N ALA A 40 -28.78 35.49 17.13
CA ALA A 40 -28.12 36.77 17.42
C ALA A 40 -28.70 37.91 16.58
N LEU A 41 -28.88 37.70 15.27
CA LEU A 41 -29.50 38.66 14.36
C LEU A 41 -30.96 38.93 14.73
N GLY A 42 -31.75 37.86 14.97
CA GLY A 42 -33.14 38.00 15.42
C GLY A 42 -33.26 38.80 16.71
N LYS A 43 -32.30 38.64 17.63
CA LYS A 43 -32.22 39.47 18.85
C LYS A 43 -31.87 40.93 18.54
N ILE A 44 -30.86 41.19 17.69
CA ILE A 44 -30.44 42.55 17.30
C ILE A 44 -31.58 43.31 16.61
N CYS A 45 -32.32 42.62 15.73
CA CYS A 45 -33.47 43.16 15.02
C CYS A 45 -34.75 43.25 15.88
N GLY A 46 -34.71 42.82 17.14
CA GLY A 46 -35.88 42.84 18.04
C GLY A 46 -36.97 41.81 17.71
N LEU A 47 -36.69 40.85 16.83
CA LEU A 47 -37.63 39.80 16.39
C LEU A 47 -37.77 38.66 17.41
N ILE A 48 -36.75 38.46 18.27
CA ILE A 48 -36.71 37.35 19.23
C ILE A 48 -36.21 37.84 20.59
N SER A 49 -36.90 37.47 21.67
CA SER A 49 -36.55 37.84 23.05
C SER A 49 -35.72 36.75 23.74
N VAL A 50 -34.42 36.69 23.45
CA VAL A 50 -33.45 35.77 24.08
C VAL A 50 -32.40 36.57 24.85
N PRO A 51 -31.95 36.19 26.05
CA PRO A 51 -30.89 36.91 26.75
C PRO A 51 -29.53 36.76 26.06
N TRP A 52 -28.71 37.82 26.02
CA TRP A 52 -27.35 37.76 25.42
C TRP A 52 -26.47 36.66 26.04
N LYS A 53 -26.66 36.36 27.34
CA LYS A 53 -25.98 35.26 28.02
C LYS A 53 -26.24 33.90 27.36
N ALA A 54 -27.46 33.64 26.91
CA ALA A 54 -27.80 32.40 26.22
C ALA A 54 -27.18 32.33 24.82
N VAL A 55 -27.15 33.45 24.09
CA VAL A 55 -26.50 33.53 22.77
C VAL A 55 -24.99 33.31 22.90
N LEU A 56 -24.33 33.97 23.85
CA LEU A 56 -22.91 33.80 24.11
C LEU A 56 -22.57 32.40 24.64
N GLY A 57 -23.45 31.82 25.48
CA GLY A 57 -23.32 30.44 25.95
C GLY A 57 -23.39 29.44 24.79
N ALA A 58 -24.37 29.58 23.91
CA ALA A 58 -24.49 28.75 22.72
C ALA A 58 -23.29 28.92 21.77
N ALA A 59 -22.84 30.16 21.53
CA ALA A 59 -21.63 30.43 20.75
C ALA A 59 -20.39 29.75 21.34
N SER A 60 -20.24 29.78 22.67
CA SER A 60 -19.14 29.14 23.37
C SER A 60 -19.19 27.62 23.24
N LEU A 61 -20.37 27.01 23.32
CA LEU A 61 -20.55 25.56 23.10
C LEU A 61 -20.19 25.15 21.66
N VAL A 62 -20.62 25.92 20.66
CA VAL A 62 -20.25 25.68 19.26
C VAL A 62 -18.74 25.83 19.06
N PHE A 63 -18.13 26.84 19.67
CA PHE A 63 -16.68 27.04 19.62
C PHE A 63 -15.93 25.88 20.29
N LEU A 64 -16.34 25.44 21.48
CA LEU A 64 -15.74 24.31 22.17
C LEU A 64 -15.89 23.00 21.37
N PHE A 65 -17.07 22.77 20.77
CA PHE A 65 -17.29 21.64 19.88
C PHE A 65 -16.34 21.70 18.68
N PHE A 66 -16.25 22.85 18.01
CA PHE A 66 -15.32 23.07 16.89
C PHE A 66 -13.88 22.80 17.29
N VAL A 67 -13.38 23.44 18.35
CA VAL A 67 -12.01 23.29 18.82
C VAL A 67 -11.74 21.83 19.20
N SER A 68 -12.67 21.14 19.85
CA SER A 68 -12.48 19.75 20.27
C SER A 68 -12.25 18.82 19.08
N TRP A 69 -13.12 18.89 18.06
CA TRP A 69 -12.95 18.01 16.91
C TRP A 69 -11.83 18.51 15.98
N TYR A 70 -11.67 19.81 15.80
CA TYR A 70 -10.60 20.38 14.99
C TYR A 70 -9.23 20.07 15.58
N ALA A 71 -9.08 20.09 16.90
CA ALA A 71 -7.84 19.65 17.54
C ALA A 71 -7.51 18.17 17.22
N SER A 72 -8.52 17.33 16.96
CA SER A 72 -8.31 15.91 16.65
C SER A 72 -7.91 15.65 15.18
N PHE A 73 -8.29 16.55 14.25
CA PHE A 73 -8.13 16.32 12.80
C PHE A 73 -7.39 17.43 12.05
N GLY A 74 -7.36 18.65 12.58
CA GLY A 74 -6.76 19.82 11.97
C GLY A 74 -5.23 19.79 11.97
N PHE A 75 -4.63 18.97 12.84
CA PHE A 75 -3.17 18.81 12.94
C PHE A 75 -2.63 17.57 12.24
N VAL A 76 -3.45 16.80 11.50
CA VAL A 76 -3.04 15.56 10.81
C VAL A 76 -1.76 15.76 10.00
N ARG A 77 -1.68 16.83 9.22
CA ARG A 77 -0.46 17.15 8.44
C ARG A 77 0.77 17.31 9.32
N ARG A 78 0.66 18.00 10.45
CA ARG A 78 1.79 18.23 11.37
C ARG A 78 2.15 16.96 12.14
N TRP A 79 1.17 16.16 12.50
CA TRP A 79 1.39 14.99 13.34
C TRP A 79 1.88 13.79 12.56
N ASN A 80 1.34 13.57 11.37
CA ASN A 80 1.53 12.31 10.67
C ASN A 80 2.56 12.41 9.56
N CYS A 81 2.70 13.54 8.88
CA CYS A 81 3.66 13.70 7.79
C CYS A 81 5.05 13.97 8.38
N ILE A 82 5.81 12.91 8.66
CA ILE A 82 7.12 12.98 9.31
C ILE A 82 8.19 12.30 8.46
N LEU A 83 9.39 12.89 8.48
CA LEU A 83 10.63 12.22 8.09
C LEU A 83 11.41 11.88 9.36
N MET A 84 11.96 10.68 9.41
CA MET A 84 12.71 10.20 10.57
C MET A 84 14.09 9.69 10.16
N ARG A 85 15.06 9.89 11.03
CA ARG A 85 16.37 9.24 10.99
C ARG A 85 16.54 8.46 12.28
N ASN A 86 16.63 7.14 12.17
CA ASN A 86 16.65 6.24 13.32
C ASN A 86 15.45 6.47 14.26
N HIS A 87 15.67 7.08 15.42
CA HIS A 87 14.65 7.34 16.44
C HIS A 87 14.20 8.81 16.49
N ASP A 88 14.82 9.68 15.70
CA ASP A 88 14.58 11.12 15.74
C ASP A 88 13.75 11.57 14.54
N VAL A 89 12.81 12.49 14.79
CA VAL A 89 12.06 13.18 13.74
C VAL A 89 12.92 14.32 13.22
N THR A 90 13.36 14.23 11.96
CA THR A 90 14.24 15.25 11.34
C THR A 90 13.46 16.30 10.57
N GLU A 91 12.25 15.96 10.11
CA GLU A 91 11.36 16.89 9.41
C GLU A 91 9.90 16.66 9.77
N GLN A 92 9.21 17.73 10.19
CA GLN A 92 7.79 17.71 10.54
C GLN A 92 7.20 19.11 10.34
N PRO A 93 6.16 19.30 9.49
CA PRO A 93 5.68 18.33 8.52
C PRO A 93 6.73 18.07 7.43
N MET A 94 6.80 16.83 6.95
CA MET A 94 7.63 16.40 5.82
C MET A 94 7.30 17.22 4.55
N VAL A 95 8.34 17.70 3.87
CA VAL A 95 8.23 18.34 2.55
C VAL A 95 8.42 17.28 1.47
N LEU A 96 7.30 16.85 0.87
CA LEU A 96 7.25 15.74 -0.07
C LEU A 96 8.14 15.96 -1.30
N GLU A 97 8.22 17.19 -1.81
CA GLU A 97 9.01 17.56 -3.00
C GLU A 97 10.51 17.31 -2.83
N ARG A 98 11.02 17.34 -1.58
CA ARG A 98 12.43 17.09 -1.28
C ARG A 98 12.69 15.64 -0.86
N THR A 99 11.65 14.94 -0.40
CA THR A 99 11.79 13.63 0.25
C THR A 99 12.41 12.60 -0.69
N ALA A 100 11.98 12.57 -1.96
CA ALA A 100 12.54 11.69 -2.99
C ALA A 100 14.07 11.84 -3.13
N ARG A 101 14.54 13.09 -3.20
CA ARG A 101 15.97 13.43 -3.29
C ARG A 101 16.72 12.98 -2.03
N LEU A 102 16.16 13.23 -0.85
CA LEU A 102 16.78 12.83 0.42
C LEU A 102 16.90 11.30 0.53
N MET A 103 15.90 10.56 0.10
CA MET A 103 15.93 9.09 0.05
C MET A 103 17.02 8.58 -0.90
N LEU A 104 17.14 9.19 -2.09
CA LEU A 104 18.23 8.86 -3.02
C LEU A 104 19.60 9.14 -2.41
N GLN A 105 19.79 10.32 -1.84
CA GLN A 105 21.06 10.70 -1.21
C GLN A 105 21.46 9.75 -0.08
N GLU A 106 20.51 9.35 0.77
CA GLU A 106 20.81 8.38 1.83
C GLU A 106 21.12 6.99 1.26
N ALA A 107 20.43 6.54 0.22
CA ALA A 107 20.72 5.26 -0.45
C ALA A 107 22.13 5.24 -1.07
N VAL A 108 22.49 6.28 -1.82
CA VAL A 108 23.82 6.43 -2.43
C VAL A 108 24.90 6.51 -1.35
N SER A 109 24.71 7.36 -0.34
CA SER A 109 25.69 7.50 0.74
C SER A 109 25.82 6.22 1.57
N TYR A 110 24.75 5.45 1.74
CA TYR A 110 24.82 4.14 2.38
C TYR A 110 25.68 3.15 1.57
N ILE A 111 25.54 3.11 0.24
CA ILE A 111 26.39 2.28 -0.63
C ILE A 111 27.87 2.68 -0.48
N GLU A 112 28.16 3.97 -0.59
CA GLU A 112 29.53 4.50 -0.51
C GLU A 112 30.22 4.14 0.82
N ARG A 113 29.51 4.32 1.94
CA ARG A 113 30.04 4.04 3.28
C ARG A 113 30.24 2.54 3.55
N ASN A 114 29.51 1.68 2.86
CA ASN A 114 29.54 0.22 3.07
C ASN A 114 30.25 -0.57 1.96
N LYS A 115 30.81 0.09 0.94
CA LYS A 115 31.40 -0.57 -0.25
C LYS A 115 32.52 -1.58 0.03
N HIS A 116 33.12 -1.56 1.21
CA HIS A 116 34.20 -2.48 1.60
C HIS A 116 33.71 -3.73 2.34
N GLY A 117 32.40 -3.86 2.60
CA GLY A 117 31.80 -5.01 3.26
C GLY A 117 30.48 -5.44 2.61
N PRO A 118 29.93 -6.61 2.99
CA PRO A 118 28.59 -6.99 2.57
C PRO A 118 27.57 -6.05 3.21
N PHE A 119 26.58 -5.61 2.44
CA PHE A 119 25.48 -4.80 2.95
C PHE A 119 24.14 -5.32 2.46
N LEU A 120 23.10 -5.02 3.23
CA LEU A 120 21.70 -5.09 2.80
C LEU A 120 21.18 -3.66 2.71
N LEU A 121 20.70 -3.27 1.54
CA LEU A 121 20.03 -1.99 1.31
C LEU A 121 18.57 -2.25 0.95
N PHE A 122 17.66 -1.75 1.76
CA PHE A 122 16.22 -1.79 1.50
C PHE A 122 15.71 -0.37 1.23
N VAL A 123 15.37 -0.09 -0.02
CA VAL A 123 14.80 1.20 -0.43
C VAL A 123 13.31 1.01 -0.73
N SER A 124 12.47 1.49 0.18
CA SER A 124 11.02 1.56 -0.01
C SER A 124 10.63 2.98 -0.40
N LEU A 125 10.70 3.30 -1.69
CA LEU A 125 10.35 4.61 -2.21
C LEU A 125 8.89 4.97 -1.86
N LEU A 126 8.62 6.27 -1.71
CA LEU A 126 7.25 6.79 -1.52
C LEU A 126 6.40 6.61 -2.78
N HIS A 127 7.06 6.56 -3.92
CA HIS A 127 6.47 6.33 -5.23
C HIS A 127 5.88 4.92 -5.31
N VAL A 128 4.74 4.68 -5.97
CA VAL A 128 3.85 5.64 -6.64
C VAL A 128 2.52 5.80 -5.89
N HIS A 129 2.61 5.91 -4.56
CA HIS A 129 1.44 6.13 -3.73
C HIS A 129 0.93 7.57 -3.83
N ILE A 130 -0.39 7.76 -3.77
CA ILE A 130 -0.98 9.09 -3.63
C ILE A 130 -0.41 9.78 -2.37
N PRO A 131 -0.06 11.07 -2.40
CA PRO A 131 -0.53 12.13 -3.30
C PRO A 131 0.24 12.33 -4.62
N LEU A 132 1.16 11.43 -5.02
CA LEU A 132 1.91 11.54 -6.29
C LEU A 132 2.68 12.86 -6.45
N VAL A 133 3.29 13.36 -5.38
CA VAL A 133 4.17 14.53 -5.47
C VAL A 133 5.41 14.14 -6.26
N THR A 134 5.72 14.90 -7.31
CA THR A 134 6.84 14.69 -8.23
C THR A 134 7.62 15.98 -8.45
N THR A 135 8.89 15.88 -8.83
CA THR A 135 9.71 17.07 -9.12
C THR A 135 9.35 17.73 -10.46
N LYS A 136 9.72 19.00 -10.60
CA LYS A 136 9.42 19.83 -11.80
C LYS A 136 9.96 19.22 -13.11
N GLN A 137 10.99 18.38 -13.03
CA GLN A 137 11.61 17.75 -14.20
C GLN A 137 10.66 16.74 -14.88
N PHE A 138 9.89 16.01 -14.08
CA PHE A 138 9.00 14.94 -14.54
C PHE A 138 7.55 15.39 -14.70
N LEU A 139 7.16 16.51 -14.09
CA LEU A 139 5.79 17.00 -14.14
C LEU A 139 5.30 17.25 -15.58
N GLY A 140 4.20 16.61 -15.95
CA GLY A 140 3.53 16.72 -17.25
C GLY A 140 4.29 16.06 -18.41
N LYS A 141 5.16 15.09 -18.14
CA LYS A 141 5.95 14.39 -19.16
C LYS A 141 5.32 13.08 -19.60
N SER A 142 4.68 12.37 -18.68
CA SER A 142 4.18 11.03 -18.92
C SER A 142 2.81 11.00 -19.58
N GLN A 143 2.57 9.94 -20.36
CA GLN A 143 1.27 9.69 -20.97
C GLN A 143 0.19 9.32 -19.94
N HIS A 144 0.59 8.75 -18.80
CA HIS A 144 -0.34 8.37 -17.72
C HIS A 144 -0.52 9.50 -16.69
N GLY A 145 -0.40 10.74 -17.13
CA GLY A 145 -0.54 11.94 -16.30
C GLY A 145 0.38 11.89 -15.07
N LEU A 146 -0.10 12.44 -13.96
CA LEU A 146 0.69 12.57 -12.75
C LEU A 146 1.15 11.23 -12.15
N TYR A 147 0.37 10.15 -12.33
CA TYR A 147 0.81 8.82 -11.92
C TYR A 147 2.04 8.38 -12.73
N GLY A 148 1.99 8.58 -14.05
CA GLY A 148 3.10 8.29 -14.94
C GLY A 148 4.34 9.16 -14.65
N ASP A 149 4.16 10.45 -14.37
CA ASP A 149 5.27 11.35 -13.99
C ASP A 149 5.99 10.80 -12.74
N ASN A 150 5.21 10.30 -11.77
CA ASN A 150 5.74 9.70 -10.55
C ASN A 150 6.43 8.34 -10.82
N VAL A 151 5.91 7.53 -11.76
CA VAL A 151 6.59 6.30 -12.20
C VAL A 151 7.92 6.61 -12.89
N GLU A 152 7.97 7.63 -13.75
CA GLU A 152 9.19 8.02 -14.46
C GLU A 152 10.27 8.58 -13.52
N GLU A 153 9.87 9.34 -12.50
CA GLU A 153 10.78 9.77 -11.44
C GLU A 153 11.30 8.58 -10.62
N MET A 154 10.44 7.62 -10.26
CA MET A 154 10.86 6.39 -9.57
C MET A 154 11.86 5.59 -10.41
N ASP A 155 11.63 5.45 -11.72
CA ASP A 155 12.54 4.78 -12.64
C ASP A 155 13.92 5.47 -12.66
N TRP A 156 13.94 6.79 -12.74
CA TRP A 156 15.18 7.57 -12.64
C TRP A 156 15.90 7.36 -11.30
N LEU A 157 15.19 7.42 -10.17
CA LEU A 157 15.75 7.17 -8.84
C LEU A 157 16.40 5.78 -8.73
N VAL A 158 15.75 4.75 -9.29
CA VAL A 158 16.31 3.39 -9.35
C VAL A 158 17.57 3.36 -10.22
N GLY A 159 17.56 4.07 -11.35
CA GLY A 159 18.72 4.25 -12.22
C GLY A 159 19.94 4.82 -11.48
N GLU A 160 19.75 5.91 -10.73
CA GLU A 160 20.82 6.54 -9.94
C GLU A 160 21.40 5.60 -8.86
N ILE A 161 20.55 4.82 -8.19
CA ILE A 161 21.01 3.82 -7.21
C ILE A 161 21.85 2.73 -7.89
N LEU A 162 21.41 2.23 -9.05
CA LEU A 162 22.15 1.23 -9.82
C LEU A 162 23.47 1.80 -10.38
N GLN A 163 23.49 3.08 -10.75
CA GLN A 163 24.69 3.79 -11.16
C GLN A 163 25.69 3.92 -10.00
N ALA A 164 25.24 4.29 -8.80
CA ALA A 164 26.11 4.35 -7.62
C ALA A 164 26.75 2.99 -7.29
N ILE A 165 26.01 1.88 -7.48
CA ILE A 165 26.56 0.51 -7.36
C ILE A 165 27.67 0.28 -8.40
N GLU A 166 27.48 0.73 -9.64
CA GLU A 166 28.46 0.58 -10.72
C GLU A 166 29.72 1.43 -10.51
N GLU A 167 29.56 2.71 -10.15
CA GLU A 167 30.66 3.64 -9.89
C GLU A 167 31.53 3.21 -8.71
N ASN A 168 30.95 2.52 -7.73
CA ASN A 168 31.70 1.94 -6.61
C ASN A 168 32.28 0.55 -6.92
N GLY A 169 32.17 0.06 -8.16
CA GLY A 169 32.76 -1.22 -8.58
C GLY A 169 32.02 -2.46 -8.08
N LEU A 170 30.77 -2.33 -7.63
CA LEU A 170 30.00 -3.38 -6.95
C LEU A 170 29.04 -4.13 -7.89
N LYS A 171 29.09 -3.82 -9.20
CA LYS A 171 28.17 -4.33 -10.23
C LYS A 171 28.02 -5.86 -10.25
N ASN A 172 29.13 -6.59 -10.17
CA ASN A 172 29.13 -8.06 -10.28
C ASN A 172 28.94 -8.78 -8.94
N THR A 173 28.94 -8.03 -7.83
CA THR A 173 28.82 -8.57 -6.46
C THR A 173 27.52 -8.16 -5.78
N THR A 174 26.64 -7.44 -6.48
CA THR A 174 25.37 -6.97 -5.94
C THR A 174 24.19 -7.71 -6.59
N PHE A 175 23.41 -8.38 -5.76
CA PHE A 175 22.09 -8.90 -6.12
C PHE A 175 21.03 -7.80 -5.89
N ALA A 176 20.36 -7.38 -6.95
CA ALA A 176 19.30 -6.38 -6.90
C ALA A 176 17.93 -7.02 -7.22
N TYR A 177 16.93 -6.62 -6.45
CA TYR A 177 15.53 -7.04 -6.60
C TYR A 177 14.62 -5.81 -6.64
N PHE A 178 13.73 -5.76 -7.63
CA PHE A 178 12.73 -4.71 -7.77
C PHE A 178 11.32 -5.32 -7.80
N THR A 179 10.40 -4.71 -7.04
CA THR A 179 9.01 -5.15 -6.95
C THR A 179 8.07 -4.05 -6.48
N SER A 180 6.78 -4.38 -6.39
CA SER A 180 5.73 -3.58 -5.75
C SER A 180 5.12 -4.38 -4.59
N ASP A 181 4.64 -3.72 -3.55
CA ASP A 181 4.01 -4.37 -2.39
C ASP A 181 2.63 -4.96 -2.71
N HIS A 182 1.90 -4.35 -3.65
CA HIS A 182 0.65 -4.84 -4.20
C HIS A 182 0.40 -4.27 -5.62
N GLY A 183 -0.71 -4.67 -6.25
CA GLY A 183 -1.11 -4.12 -7.55
C GLY A 183 -1.64 -2.68 -7.51
N GLY A 184 -1.87 -2.09 -8.68
CA GLY A 184 -2.30 -0.70 -8.85
C GLY A 184 -3.66 -0.37 -8.23
N HIS A 185 -3.80 0.85 -7.72
CA HIS A 185 -5.00 1.34 -7.03
C HIS A 185 -6.07 1.87 -7.99
N LEU A 186 -6.88 0.98 -8.57
CA LEU A 186 -7.83 1.32 -9.64
C LEU A 186 -8.90 2.35 -9.25
N GLU A 187 -9.26 2.43 -7.96
CA GLU A 187 -10.26 3.36 -7.43
C GLU A 187 -9.75 4.79 -7.23
N ALA A 188 -8.43 5.01 -7.21
CA ALA A 188 -7.83 6.31 -6.92
C ALA A 188 -7.99 7.26 -8.11
N ARG A 189 -8.90 8.23 -7.98
CA ARG A 189 -9.18 9.26 -8.98
C ARG A 189 -9.62 10.57 -8.34
N ASP A 190 -9.40 11.67 -9.02
CA ASP A 190 -9.91 13.00 -8.66
C ASP A 190 -10.58 13.68 -9.87
N GLU A 191 -10.85 14.98 -9.74
CA GLU A 191 -11.43 15.80 -10.82
C GLU A 191 -10.49 15.93 -12.04
N ARG A 192 -9.18 15.76 -11.84
CA ARG A 192 -8.15 15.90 -12.88
C ARG A 192 -7.88 14.59 -13.62
N GLY A 193 -8.23 13.44 -13.02
CA GLY A 193 -8.21 12.15 -13.72
C GLY A 193 -7.89 10.96 -12.83
N GLN A 194 -7.31 9.92 -13.45
CA GLN A 194 -6.85 8.72 -12.76
C GLN A 194 -5.55 9.01 -12.01
N LEU A 195 -5.50 8.60 -10.75
CA LEU A 195 -4.34 8.74 -9.86
C LEU A 195 -3.70 7.38 -9.51
N GLY A 196 -4.38 6.28 -9.84
CA GLY A 196 -3.87 4.93 -9.61
C GLY A 196 -3.19 4.31 -10.82
N GLY A 197 -2.43 3.24 -10.56
CA GLY A 197 -1.80 2.45 -11.61
C GLY A 197 -2.74 1.57 -12.41
N TRP A 198 -2.14 0.85 -13.37
CA TRP A 198 -2.84 -0.10 -14.24
C TRP A 198 -2.19 -1.49 -14.16
N ASN A 199 -3.02 -2.54 -14.16
CA ASN A 199 -2.59 -3.92 -13.95
C ASN A 199 -2.62 -4.76 -15.23
N GLY A 200 -2.62 -4.11 -16.40
CA GLY A 200 -2.63 -4.84 -17.67
C GLY A 200 -3.92 -5.61 -17.91
N ILE A 201 -3.76 -6.86 -18.34
CA ILE A 201 -4.86 -7.81 -18.56
C ILE A 201 -5.42 -8.39 -17.26
N PHE A 202 -4.75 -8.17 -16.13
CA PHE A 202 -5.09 -8.79 -14.86
C PHE A 202 -6.27 -8.07 -14.22
N ARG A 203 -7.24 -8.86 -13.75
CA ARG A 203 -8.46 -8.34 -13.14
C ARG A 203 -8.19 -7.83 -11.73
N GLY A 204 -8.83 -6.73 -11.34
CA GLY A 204 -8.70 -6.17 -9.99
C GLY A 204 -7.45 -5.33 -9.76
N GLY A 205 -7.25 -4.91 -8.51
CA GLY A 205 -6.21 -3.98 -8.07
C GLY A 205 -5.99 -4.00 -6.56
N LYS A 206 -5.33 -2.97 -6.03
CA LYS A 206 -5.03 -2.78 -4.60
C LYS A 206 -6.22 -3.17 -3.71
N GLY A 207 -5.95 -3.96 -2.67
CA GLY A 207 -6.96 -4.40 -1.70
C GLY A 207 -7.89 -5.52 -2.18
N MET A 208 -7.75 -5.98 -3.42
CA MET A 208 -8.55 -7.07 -3.97
C MET A 208 -7.78 -8.39 -3.93
N GLY A 209 -7.46 -8.86 -2.71
CA GLY A 209 -6.52 -9.97 -2.48
C GLY A 209 -6.85 -11.30 -3.16
N GLY A 210 -8.06 -11.48 -3.69
CA GLY A 210 -8.39 -12.65 -4.52
C GLY A 210 -7.94 -12.54 -5.98
N TRP A 211 -7.89 -11.35 -6.60
CA TRP A 211 -7.73 -11.20 -8.06
C TRP A 211 -6.28 -10.93 -8.46
N GLU A 212 -5.86 -11.40 -9.65
CA GLU A 212 -4.47 -11.31 -10.15
C GLU A 212 -3.97 -9.87 -10.14
N GLY A 213 -4.77 -8.90 -10.55
CA GLY A 213 -4.37 -7.49 -10.59
C GLY A 213 -4.15 -6.87 -9.21
N GLY A 214 -4.61 -7.51 -8.13
CA GLY A 214 -4.31 -7.08 -6.76
C GLY A 214 -3.04 -7.69 -6.17
N ILE A 215 -2.65 -8.88 -6.62
CA ILE A 215 -1.58 -9.69 -6.01
C ILE A 215 -0.36 -9.91 -6.92
N ARG A 216 -0.53 -9.79 -8.23
CA ARG A 216 0.54 -9.98 -9.21
C ARG A 216 1.23 -8.65 -9.42
N VAL A 217 2.53 -8.64 -9.16
CA VAL A 217 3.37 -7.45 -9.16
C VAL A 217 4.61 -7.68 -10.03
N PRO A 218 5.29 -6.62 -10.47
CA PRO A 218 6.61 -6.74 -11.08
C PRO A 218 7.57 -7.50 -10.15
N GLY A 219 8.40 -8.37 -10.71
CA GLY A 219 9.46 -9.08 -9.99
C GLY A 219 10.69 -9.19 -10.87
N ILE A 220 11.63 -8.27 -10.69
CA ILE A 220 12.85 -8.17 -11.51
C ILE A 220 14.06 -8.47 -10.63
N PHE A 221 14.89 -9.40 -11.08
CA PHE A 221 16.12 -9.79 -10.40
C PHE A 221 17.32 -9.50 -11.30
N ARG A 222 18.37 -8.90 -10.73
CA ARG A 222 19.60 -8.55 -11.45
C ARG A 222 20.81 -8.91 -10.61
N TRP A 223 21.68 -9.74 -11.17
CA TRP A 223 22.99 -10.05 -10.58
C TRP A 223 23.99 -10.40 -11.70
N PRO A 224 24.64 -9.38 -12.30
CA PRO A 224 25.58 -9.56 -13.40
C PRO A 224 26.69 -10.56 -13.05
N GLY A 225 27.00 -11.46 -14.00
CA GLY A 225 28.01 -12.51 -13.83
C GLY A 225 27.51 -13.77 -13.10
N VAL A 226 26.35 -13.71 -12.43
CA VAL A 226 25.75 -14.85 -11.73
C VAL A 226 24.43 -15.28 -12.38
N LEU A 227 23.54 -14.34 -12.67
CA LEU A 227 22.24 -14.62 -13.29
C LEU A 227 22.30 -14.36 -14.80
N PRO A 228 21.68 -15.24 -15.63
CA PRO A 228 21.59 -15.01 -17.07
C PRO A 228 20.69 -13.79 -17.37
N ALA A 229 21.21 -12.86 -18.17
CA ALA A 229 20.45 -11.67 -18.58
C ALA A 229 19.26 -12.05 -19.49
N GLY A 230 18.14 -11.34 -19.35
CA GLY A 230 16.95 -11.51 -20.20
C GLY A 230 16.15 -12.79 -19.95
N ARG A 231 16.50 -13.60 -18.95
CA ARG A 231 15.74 -14.80 -18.58
C ARG A 231 14.37 -14.42 -18.00
N VAL A 232 13.32 -15.09 -18.46
CA VAL A 232 11.97 -14.98 -17.93
C VAL A 232 11.61 -16.27 -17.18
N ILE A 233 11.02 -16.13 -15.99
CA ILE A 233 10.57 -17.24 -15.15
C ILE A 233 9.05 -17.13 -15.03
N HIS A 234 8.34 -18.19 -15.42
CA HIS A 234 6.87 -18.26 -15.37
C HIS A 234 6.34 -18.97 -14.11
N GLU A 235 7.25 -19.56 -13.34
CA GLU A 235 6.93 -20.22 -12.07
C GLU A 235 6.30 -19.24 -11.06
N PRO A 236 5.30 -19.69 -10.28
CA PRO A 236 4.70 -18.87 -9.25
C PRO A 236 5.71 -18.60 -8.13
N THR A 237 5.92 -17.32 -7.83
CA THR A 237 6.74 -16.83 -6.71
C THR A 237 5.92 -15.93 -5.81
N SER A 238 6.45 -15.65 -4.62
CA SER A 238 5.82 -14.84 -3.58
C SER A 238 6.75 -13.72 -3.12
N LEU A 239 6.20 -12.58 -2.69
CA LEU A 239 6.98 -11.55 -2.01
C LEU A 239 7.67 -12.08 -0.74
N MET A 240 7.10 -13.10 -0.11
CA MET A 240 7.68 -13.75 1.07
C MET A 240 8.97 -14.52 0.75
N ASP A 241 9.23 -14.83 -0.52
CA ASP A 241 10.41 -15.58 -0.97
C ASP A 241 11.70 -14.77 -0.88
N VAL A 242 11.60 -13.45 -0.81
CA VAL A 242 12.75 -12.55 -0.65
C VAL A 242 13.46 -12.82 0.68
N PHE A 243 12.71 -13.10 1.74
CA PHE A 243 13.29 -13.37 3.07
C PHE A 243 14.25 -14.58 3.06
N PRO A 244 13.82 -15.81 2.73
CA PRO A 244 14.73 -16.96 2.68
C PRO A 244 15.81 -16.82 1.60
N THR A 245 15.52 -16.15 0.48
CA THR A 245 16.51 -15.91 -0.59
C THR A 245 17.67 -15.05 -0.06
N VAL A 246 17.38 -13.92 0.58
CA VAL A 246 18.42 -13.03 1.14
C VAL A 246 19.16 -13.70 2.29
N VAL A 247 18.47 -14.47 3.13
CA VAL A 247 19.11 -15.26 4.20
C VAL A 247 20.11 -16.26 3.63
N GLU A 248 19.74 -17.00 2.58
CA GLU A 248 20.64 -17.95 1.91
C GLU A 248 21.84 -17.24 1.27
N LEU A 249 21.61 -16.14 0.55
CA LEU A 249 22.69 -15.35 -0.07
C LEU A 249 23.66 -14.76 0.97
N GLY A 250 23.15 -14.43 2.17
CA GLY A 250 23.96 -13.99 3.30
C GLY A 250 24.65 -15.10 4.07
N GLY A 251 24.49 -16.38 3.69
CA GLY A 251 25.04 -17.54 4.40
C GLY A 251 24.35 -17.85 5.74
N GLY A 252 23.15 -17.31 5.96
CA GLY A 252 22.35 -17.51 7.17
C GLY A 252 21.44 -18.74 7.10
N HIS A 253 20.69 -18.95 8.19
CA HIS A 253 19.67 -20.00 8.29
C HIS A 253 18.33 -19.38 8.66
N VAL A 254 17.26 -19.81 7.99
CA VAL A 254 15.90 -19.39 8.35
C VAL A 254 15.51 -19.98 9.72
N PRO A 255 14.63 -19.30 10.48
CA PRO A 255 14.16 -19.83 11.77
C PRO A 255 13.54 -21.22 11.64
N GLN A 256 13.84 -22.10 12.59
CA GLN A 256 13.31 -23.47 12.66
C GLN A 256 12.18 -23.64 13.68
N ASP A 257 11.87 -22.58 14.44
CA ASP A 257 10.88 -22.56 15.52
C ASP A 257 9.47 -22.17 15.03
N ARG A 258 9.30 -21.89 13.75
CA ARG A 258 8.06 -21.45 13.11
C ARG A 258 8.01 -21.84 11.65
N VAL A 259 6.80 -21.89 11.08
CA VAL A 259 6.60 -22.08 9.65
C VAL A 259 7.08 -20.82 8.91
N ILE A 260 7.85 -21.03 7.84
CA ILE A 260 8.25 -20.00 6.89
C ILE A 260 7.60 -20.35 5.55
N ASP A 261 6.64 -19.52 5.13
CA ASP A 261 5.91 -19.73 3.87
C ASP A 261 6.76 -19.40 2.64
N GLY A 262 7.67 -18.44 2.77
CA GLY A 262 8.62 -18.08 1.73
C GLY A 262 9.55 -19.25 1.39
N ARG A 263 9.93 -19.34 0.11
CA ARG A 263 10.90 -20.32 -0.40
C ARG A 263 12.06 -19.60 -1.06
N SER A 264 13.27 -20.08 -0.88
CA SER A 264 14.42 -19.48 -1.55
C SER A 264 14.28 -19.59 -3.07
N LEU A 265 14.51 -18.47 -3.75
CA LEU A 265 14.51 -18.38 -5.21
C LEU A 265 15.87 -18.66 -5.81
N VAL A 266 16.95 -18.81 -5.01
CA VAL A 266 18.30 -19.00 -5.53
C VAL A 266 18.37 -20.17 -6.54
N PRO A 267 17.83 -21.37 -6.25
CA PRO A 267 17.89 -22.47 -7.21
C PRO A 267 17.13 -22.18 -8.51
N LEU A 268 15.99 -21.51 -8.40
CA LEU A 268 15.15 -21.15 -9.54
C LEU A 268 15.84 -20.11 -10.43
N LEU A 269 16.37 -19.04 -9.82
CA LEU A 269 17.05 -17.93 -10.48
C LEU A 269 18.33 -18.40 -11.19
N GLN A 270 19.11 -19.27 -10.56
CA GLN A 270 20.32 -19.88 -11.15
C GLN A 270 20.00 -21.01 -12.15
N GLY A 271 18.76 -21.52 -12.16
CA GLY A 271 18.34 -22.58 -13.07
C GLY A 271 18.81 -23.98 -12.66
N THR A 272 19.22 -24.14 -11.40
CA THR A 272 19.52 -25.46 -10.82
C THR A 272 18.25 -26.19 -10.37
N ALA A 273 17.12 -25.48 -10.27
CA ALA A 273 15.78 -26.04 -10.19
C ALA A 273 14.91 -25.56 -11.36
N GLU A 274 14.14 -26.49 -11.93
CA GLU A 274 13.18 -26.19 -13.01
C GLU A 274 11.92 -25.51 -12.48
N HIS A 275 11.41 -25.98 -11.33
CA HIS A 275 10.20 -25.46 -10.71
C HIS A 275 10.48 -24.70 -9.42
N SER A 276 9.61 -23.73 -9.13
CA SER A 276 9.52 -23.13 -7.81
C SER A 276 9.14 -24.18 -6.76
N ALA A 277 9.51 -23.92 -5.50
CA ALA A 277 9.08 -24.75 -4.38
C ALA A 277 7.60 -24.52 -3.99
N HIS A 278 6.88 -23.65 -4.69
CA HIS A 278 5.46 -23.37 -4.47
C HIS A 278 4.58 -24.31 -5.29
N GLU A 279 3.98 -25.30 -4.62
CA GLU A 279 2.82 -26.02 -5.18
C GLU A 279 1.52 -25.26 -4.91
N PHE A 280 1.37 -24.65 -3.72
CA PHE A 280 0.19 -23.90 -3.33
C PHE A 280 0.55 -22.49 -2.84
N LEU A 281 -0.30 -21.52 -3.17
CA LEU A 281 -0.25 -20.16 -2.63
C LEU A 281 -1.63 -19.76 -2.11
N PHE A 282 -1.69 -19.09 -0.97
CA PHE A 282 -2.93 -18.67 -0.32
C PHE A 282 -3.04 -17.16 -0.31
N HIS A 283 -4.19 -16.63 -0.74
CA HIS A 283 -4.38 -15.20 -0.93
C HIS A 283 -5.45 -14.66 0.01
N TYR A 284 -5.01 -13.79 0.91
CA TYR A 284 -5.82 -13.20 1.97
C TYR A 284 -6.18 -11.74 1.65
N CYS A 285 -7.34 -11.32 2.13
CA CYS A 285 -7.74 -9.92 2.24
C CYS A 285 -8.03 -9.64 3.72
N GLY A 286 -7.15 -8.88 4.37
CA GLY A 286 -7.14 -8.80 5.83
C GLY A 286 -6.97 -10.20 6.45
N LYS A 287 -7.89 -10.60 7.33
CA LYS A 287 -7.89 -11.95 7.94
C LYS A 287 -8.67 -13.01 7.16
N TYR A 288 -9.28 -12.65 6.03
CA TYR A 288 -10.19 -13.52 5.29
C TYR A 288 -9.48 -14.12 4.09
N LEU A 289 -9.51 -15.44 3.95
CA LEU A 289 -9.01 -16.11 2.75
C LEU A 289 -9.96 -15.83 1.58
N HIS A 290 -9.45 -15.21 0.52
CA HIS A 290 -10.23 -14.91 -0.69
C HIS A 290 -10.03 -15.95 -1.77
N ALA A 291 -8.78 -16.35 -2.00
CA ALA A 291 -8.43 -17.32 -3.04
C ALA A 291 -7.27 -18.22 -2.64
N ALA A 292 -7.14 -19.35 -3.34
CA ALA A 292 -5.98 -20.22 -3.29
C ALA A 292 -5.55 -20.59 -4.72
N ARG A 293 -4.24 -20.70 -4.95
CA ARG A 293 -3.65 -21.07 -6.23
C ARG A 293 -2.94 -22.41 -6.08
N TRP A 294 -3.08 -23.26 -7.09
CA TRP A 294 -2.38 -24.55 -7.18
C TRP A 294 -1.62 -24.61 -8.51
N HIS A 295 -0.32 -24.78 -8.41
CA HIS A 295 0.56 -25.04 -9.55
C HIS A 295 0.76 -26.54 -9.71
N GLU A 296 0.09 -27.09 -10.72
CA GLU A 296 0.22 -28.50 -11.07
C GLU A 296 1.45 -28.68 -11.96
N LYS A 297 2.60 -28.92 -11.34
CA LYS A 297 3.92 -28.95 -12.00
C LYS A 297 3.96 -29.87 -13.23
N ASP A 298 3.40 -31.08 -13.10
CA ASP A 298 3.40 -32.08 -14.18
C ASP A 298 2.68 -31.61 -15.46
N SER A 299 1.64 -30.78 -15.32
CA SER A 299 0.86 -30.29 -16.45
C SER A 299 1.20 -28.85 -16.84
N GLY A 300 1.96 -28.14 -16.00
CA GLY A 300 2.19 -26.69 -16.09
C GLY A 300 0.91 -25.84 -15.91
N ARG A 301 -0.21 -26.44 -15.49
CA ARG A 301 -1.47 -25.70 -15.29
C ARG A 301 -1.44 -24.95 -13.97
N LEU A 302 -1.95 -23.72 -14.01
CA LEU A 302 -2.03 -22.85 -12.84
C LEU A 302 -3.50 -22.61 -12.49
N TRP A 303 -3.97 -23.36 -11.51
CA TRP A 303 -5.35 -23.31 -11.05
C TRP A 303 -5.53 -22.23 -9.99
N LYS A 304 -6.68 -21.55 -10.00
CA LYS A 304 -7.05 -20.60 -8.97
C LYS A 304 -8.50 -20.75 -8.55
N VAL A 305 -8.70 -20.88 -7.24
CA VAL A 305 -10.00 -21.08 -6.61
C VAL A 305 -10.34 -19.86 -5.78
N HIS A 306 -11.45 -19.19 -6.09
CA HIS A 306 -11.97 -18.06 -5.31
C HIS A 306 -13.13 -18.52 -4.43
N TYR A 307 -12.95 -18.39 -3.12
CA TYR A 307 -14.00 -18.62 -2.12
C TYR A 307 -14.84 -17.36 -1.89
N MET A 308 -14.26 -16.19 -2.14
CA MET A 308 -14.85 -14.90 -1.84
C MET A 308 -14.31 -13.84 -2.80
N THR A 309 -15.18 -12.97 -3.30
CA THR A 309 -14.80 -11.88 -4.20
C THR A 309 -15.46 -10.57 -3.78
N PRO A 310 -14.78 -9.41 -3.88
CA PRO A 310 -15.42 -8.11 -3.67
C PRO A 310 -16.52 -7.86 -4.72
N ARG A 311 -17.54 -7.09 -4.34
CA ARG A 311 -18.60 -6.66 -5.26
C ARG A 311 -18.20 -5.36 -5.94
N PHE A 312 -17.73 -5.48 -7.19
CA PHE A 312 -17.33 -4.34 -7.99
C PHE A 312 -18.46 -3.34 -8.25
N HIS A 313 -18.08 -2.07 -8.30
CA HIS A 313 -18.98 -0.95 -8.56
C HIS A 313 -18.35 0.01 -9.59
N PRO A 314 -19.08 0.37 -10.66
CA PRO A 314 -20.34 -0.24 -11.09
C PRO A 314 -20.16 -1.72 -11.48
N LYS A 315 -21.26 -2.45 -11.63
CA LYS A 315 -21.23 -3.88 -11.98
C LYS A 315 -20.44 -4.07 -13.29
N GLY A 316 -19.41 -4.90 -13.26
CA GLY A 316 -18.54 -5.18 -14.42
C GLY A 316 -17.27 -4.33 -14.51
N ALA A 317 -17.08 -3.32 -13.65
CA ALA A 317 -15.95 -2.38 -13.77
C ALA A 317 -14.57 -2.93 -13.40
N GLY A 318 -14.50 -4.10 -12.76
CA GLY A 318 -13.23 -4.68 -12.32
C GLY A 318 -12.64 -4.07 -11.04
N ALA A 319 -13.29 -3.06 -10.45
CA ALA A 319 -12.90 -2.39 -9.21
C ALA A 319 -14.11 -1.85 -8.43
N CYS A 320 -13.91 -1.31 -7.22
CA CYS A 320 -14.96 -0.72 -6.39
C CYS A 320 -14.99 0.82 -6.49
N HIS A 321 -15.16 1.37 -7.71
CA HIS A 321 -15.14 2.83 -7.92
C HIS A 321 -16.16 3.56 -7.04
N GLY A 322 -15.81 4.77 -6.60
CA GLY A 322 -16.61 5.54 -5.64
C GLY A 322 -16.40 5.10 -4.18
N GLN A 323 -15.66 4.02 -3.94
CA GLN A 323 -15.11 3.66 -2.64
C GLN A 323 -13.60 3.84 -2.67
N GLY A 324 -12.97 4.02 -1.49
CA GLY A 324 -11.51 4.14 -1.41
C GLY A 324 -10.81 2.83 -1.76
N VAL A 325 -11.27 1.71 -1.19
CA VAL A 325 -10.73 0.36 -1.42
C VAL A 325 -11.89 -0.63 -1.36
N CYS A 326 -11.84 -1.71 -2.15
CA CYS A 326 -12.81 -2.79 -2.04
C CYS A 326 -12.86 -3.42 -0.63
N PRO A 327 -14.04 -3.74 -0.10
CA PRO A 327 -14.15 -4.44 1.19
C PRO A 327 -13.61 -5.87 1.14
N CYS A 328 -12.98 -6.31 2.23
CA CYS A 328 -12.55 -7.70 2.39
C CYS A 328 -13.63 -8.63 2.96
N SER A 329 -14.72 -8.09 3.53
CA SER A 329 -15.75 -8.88 4.25
C SER A 329 -17.11 -8.20 4.38
N GLY A 330 -18.07 -8.92 4.97
CA GLY A 330 -19.42 -8.43 5.25
C GLY A 330 -20.25 -8.27 3.98
N ASP A 331 -21.14 -7.28 3.96
CA ASP A 331 -21.98 -7.00 2.80
C ASP A 331 -21.20 -6.40 1.62
N GLY A 332 -19.88 -6.24 1.66
CA GLY A 332 -19.11 -5.73 0.52
C GLY A 332 -18.68 -6.80 -0.48
N VAL A 333 -18.95 -8.07 -0.19
CA VAL A 333 -18.36 -9.23 -0.88
C VAL A 333 -19.42 -10.26 -1.25
N THR A 334 -19.06 -11.20 -2.12
CA THR A 334 -19.84 -12.38 -2.45
C THR A 334 -19.06 -13.61 -2.01
N GLN A 335 -19.67 -14.48 -1.21
CA GLN A 335 -19.14 -15.81 -0.92
C GLN A 335 -19.62 -16.80 -1.98
N HIS A 336 -18.76 -17.73 -2.38
CA HIS A 336 -19.03 -18.68 -3.46
C HIS A 336 -19.10 -20.11 -2.93
N SER A 337 -20.22 -20.78 -3.20
CA SER A 337 -20.44 -22.20 -2.89
C SER A 337 -21.26 -22.84 -4.03
N PRO A 338 -20.64 -23.60 -4.94
CA PRO A 338 -19.22 -23.95 -4.98
C PRO A 338 -18.32 -22.72 -5.28
N PRO A 339 -17.02 -22.77 -4.90
CA PRO A 339 -16.04 -21.75 -5.25
C PRO A 339 -15.91 -21.53 -6.76
N LEU A 340 -15.51 -20.33 -7.18
CA LEU A 340 -15.17 -20.08 -8.58
C LEU A 340 -13.81 -20.70 -8.90
N LEU A 341 -13.68 -21.38 -10.04
CA LEU A 341 -12.44 -21.98 -10.50
C LEU A 341 -11.97 -21.30 -11.80
N PHE A 342 -10.68 -21.00 -11.89
CA PHE A 342 -10.03 -20.48 -13.09
C PHE A 342 -8.77 -21.28 -13.39
N ASP A 343 -8.42 -21.37 -14.67
CA ASP A 343 -7.13 -21.84 -15.15
C ASP A 343 -6.33 -20.63 -15.68
N LEU A 344 -5.44 -20.09 -14.86
CA LEU A 344 -4.65 -18.90 -15.19
C LEU A 344 -3.65 -19.14 -16.32
N SER A 345 -3.32 -20.39 -16.64
CA SER A 345 -2.47 -20.72 -17.79
C SER A 345 -3.19 -20.43 -19.12
N ARG A 346 -4.53 -20.40 -19.11
CA ARG A 346 -5.37 -20.14 -20.29
C ARG A 346 -6.14 -18.82 -20.21
N ASP A 347 -6.58 -18.43 -19.02
CA ASP A 347 -7.32 -17.21 -18.74
C ASP A 347 -6.64 -16.41 -17.61
N PRO A 348 -5.51 -15.73 -17.90
CA PRO A 348 -4.84 -14.86 -16.94
C PRO A 348 -5.70 -13.65 -16.53
N SER A 349 -6.75 -13.33 -17.30
CA SER A 349 -7.67 -12.23 -17.01
C SER A 349 -8.79 -12.59 -16.03
N GLU A 350 -8.92 -13.88 -15.67
CA GLU A 350 -9.96 -14.38 -14.77
C GLU A 350 -11.37 -13.90 -15.16
N THR A 351 -11.68 -13.98 -16.46
CA THR A 351 -12.95 -13.53 -17.03
C THR A 351 -13.96 -14.68 -17.20
N ARG A 352 -13.49 -15.92 -17.32
CA ARG A 352 -14.31 -17.09 -17.63
C ARG A 352 -14.16 -18.17 -16.54
N PRO A 353 -15.01 -18.14 -15.49
CA PRO A 353 -14.98 -19.19 -14.48
C PRO A 353 -15.36 -20.54 -15.11
N LEU A 354 -14.66 -21.58 -14.69
CA LEU A 354 -14.88 -22.96 -15.11
C LEU A 354 -16.05 -23.58 -14.33
N SER A 355 -16.71 -24.54 -14.98
CA SER A 355 -17.82 -25.33 -14.45
C SER A 355 -17.59 -26.82 -14.71
N PRO A 356 -18.36 -27.72 -14.07
CA PRO A 356 -18.29 -29.15 -14.38
C PRO A 356 -18.50 -29.47 -15.87
N GLY A 357 -19.27 -28.66 -16.59
CA GLY A 357 -19.51 -28.84 -18.03
C GLY A 357 -18.36 -28.36 -18.92
N SER A 358 -17.51 -27.47 -18.43
CA SER A 358 -16.40 -26.89 -19.21
C SER A 358 -15.03 -27.47 -18.85
N GLU A 359 -14.89 -28.11 -17.69
CA GLU A 359 -13.63 -28.70 -17.21
C GLU A 359 -13.91 -30.07 -16.55
N PRO A 360 -13.55 -31.20 -17.19
CA PRO A 360 -13.76 -32.53 -16.63
C PRO A 360 -13.09 -32.75 -15.28
N ARG A 361 -11.96 -32.08 -15.00
CA ARG A 361 -11.24 -32.18 -13.74
C ARG A 361 -11.76 -31.23 -12.66
N TYR A 362 -12.87 -30.51 -12.90
CA TYR A 362 -13.40 -29.48 -12.01
C TYR A 362 -13.47 -29.93 -10.54
N HIS A 363 -14.09 -31.08 -10.28
CA HIS A 363 -14.23 -31.61 -8.92
C HIS A 363 -12.90 -32.05 -8.30
N ALA A 364 -12.01 -32.65 -9.09
CA ALA A 364 -10.70 -33.10 -8.61
C ALA A 364 -9.80 -31.91 -8.23
N VAL A 365 -9.79 -30.85 -9.05
CA VAL A 365 -9.05 -29.61 -8.77
C VAL A 365 -9.56 -28.96 -7.49
N LEU A 366 -10.89 -28.79 -7.35
CA LEU A 366 -11.46 -28.21 -6.13
C LEU A 366 -11.15 -29.05 -4.89
N ALA A 367 -11.21 -30.38 -4.98
CA ALA A 367 -10.88 -31.26 -3.87
C ALA A 367 -9.42 -31.13 -3.45
N ARG A 368 -8.48 -31.11 -4.41
CA ARG A 368 -7.04 -30.97 -4.13
C ARG A 368 -6.70 -29.63 -3.48
N VAL A 369 -7.26 -28.53 -4.00
CA VAL A 369 -7.05 -27.20 -3.41
C VAL A 369 -7.67 -27.09 -2.01
N HIS A 370 -8.85 -27.70 -1.81
CA HIS A 370 -9.49 -27.72 -0.50
C HIS A 370 -8.67 -28.50 0.53
N GLU A 371 -8.11 -29.66 0.16
CA GLU A 371 -7.21 -30.43 1.03
C GLU A 371 -6.00 -29.60 1.46
N ALA A 372 -5.31 -28.95 0.51
CA ALA A 372 -4.17 -28.09 0.80
C ALA A 372 -4.55 -26.91 1.71
N LEU A 373 -5.74 -26.32 1.51
CA LEU A 373 -6.24 -25.27 2.37
C LEU A 373 -6.50 -25.75 3.81
N GLU A 374 -7.06 -26.94 3.99
CA GLU A 374 -7.27 -27.51 5.33
C GLU A 374 -5.94 -27.82 6.02
N GLN A 375 -4.93 -28.28 5.28
CA GLN A 375 -3.57 -28.45 5.81
C GLN A 375 -2.97 -27.10 6.24
N HIS A 376 -3.08 -26.07 5.40
CA HIS A 376 -2.66 -24.70 5.74
C HIS A 376 -3.37 -24.17 6.99
N ARG A 377 -4.69 -24.33 7.10
CA ARG A 377 -5.44 -23.88 8.28
C ARG A 377 -4.97 -24.53 9.58
N ARG A 378 -4.48 -25.77 9.53
CA ARG A 378 -3.92 -26.47 10.70
C ARG A 378 -2.59 -25.91 11.18
N THR A 379 -1.84 -25.21 10.32
CA THR A 379 -0.57 -24.56 10.72
C THR A 379 -0.80 -23.19 11.36
N LEU A 380 -1.99 -22.59 11.18
CA LEU A 380 -2.31 -21.28 11.72
C LEU A 380 -2.56 -21.34 13.23
N SER A 381 -1.70 -20.66 13.98
CA SER A 381 -1.88 -20.43 15.42
C SER A 381 -2.56 -19.07 15.66
N PRO A 382 -3.52 -18.96 16.60
CA PRO A 382 -4.11 -17.68 16.96
C PRO A 382 -3.05 -16.69 17.47
N VAL A 383 -3.09 -15.46 16.97
CA VAL A 383 -2.21 -14.37 17.40
C VAL A 383 -3.01 -13.12 17.77
N PRO A 384 -2.51 -12.26 18.68
CA PRO A 384 -3.18 -11.01 19.01
C PRO A 384 -3.37 -10.10 17.79
N PRO A 385 -4.58 -9.59 17.52
CA PRO A 385 -4.86 -8.76 16.35
C PRO A 385 -4.19 -7.39 16.49
N GLN A 386 -3.15 -7.15 15.69
CA GLN A 386 -2.43 -5.88 15.69
C GLN A 386 -3.28 -4.71 15.17
N PHE A 387 -4.20 -4.96 14.25
CA PHE A 387 -5.14 -3.95 13.71
C PHE A 387 -6.49 -3.89 14.45
N SER A 388 -6.51 -4.22 15.75
CA SER A 388 -7.70 -4.01 16.58
C SER A 388 -7.95 -2.52 16.83
N LEU A 389 -9.21 -2.14 17.11
CA LEU A 389 -9.58 -0.75 17.42
C LEU A 389 -8.69 -0.14 18.53
N GLY A 390 -8.43 -0.89 19.60
CA GLY A 390 -7.57 -0.42 20.70
C GLY A 390 -6.10 -0.18 20.32
N ASN A 391 -5.64 -0.76 19.21
CA ASN A 391 -4.28 -0.57 18.71
C ASN A 391 -4.18 0.53 17.65
N ILE A 392 -5.22 0.74 16.84
CA ILE A 392 -5.20 1.70 15.73
C ILE A 392 -5.76 3.08 16.07
N VAL A 393 -6.55 3.20 17.14
CA VAL A 393 -7.04 4.51 17.61
C VAL A 393 -5.84 5.38 18.00
N TRP A 394 -5.89 6.65 17.60
CA TRP A 394 -4.84 7.61 17.90
C TRP A 394 -4.59 7.73 19.41
N LYS A 395 -3.32 7.69 19.79
CA LYS A 395 -2.85 7.75 21.18
C LYS A 395 -1.95 8.97 21.34
N PRO A 396 -2.42 10.05 22.02
CA PRO A 396 -1.65 11.29 22.14
C PRO A 396 -0.25 11.10 22.74
N TRP A 397 -0.09 10.16 23.69
CA TRP A 397 1.20 9.87 24.33
C TRP A 397 2.19 9.08 23.45
N LEU A 398 1.75 8.59 22.28
CA LEU A 398 2.62 7.95 21.29
C LEU A 398 2.94 8.87 20.10
N GLN A 399 2.41 10.09 20.08
CA GLN A 399 2.54 10.99 18.94
C GLN A 399 3.98 11.50 18.79
N PRO A 400 4.71 11.15 17.69
CA PRO A 400 6.00 11.77 17.42
C PRO A 400 5.82 13.27 17.24
N CYS A 401 6.65 14.04 17.93
CA CYS A 401 6.59 15.49 17.94
C CYS A 401 7.98 16.08 18.13
N CYS A 402 8.57 16.64 17.08
CA CYS A 402 9.68 17.55 17.25
C CYS A 402 9.16 18.95 17.59
N GLY A 403 9.77 19.62 18.56
CA GLY A 403 9.28 20.88 19.11
C GLY A 403 8.25 20.66 20.23
N THR A 404 7.21 21.51 20.29
CA THR A 404 6.23 21.50 21.40
C THR A 404 4.88 20.99 20.94
N PHE A 405 4.41 19.89 21.54
CA PHE A 405 3.05 19.38 21.30
C PHE A 405 1.99 20.40 21.74
N PRO A 406 0.91 20.64 20.98
CA PRO A 406 0.50 19.97 19.73
C PRO A 406 1.07 20.59 18.43
N LEU A 407 1.85 21.67 18.53
CA LEU A 407 2.40 22.42 17.41
C LEU A 407 3.74 21.84 16.92
N CYS A 408 3.77 20.52 16.71
CA CYS A 408 4.97 19.79 16.29
C CYS A 408 5.52 20.36 14.97
N ALA A 409 6.77 20.81 15.00
CA ALA A 409 7.46 21.40 13.86
C ALA A 409 8.98 21.35 14.01
N CYS A 410 9.69 20.92 12.98
CA CYS A 410 11.15 21.00 12.86
C CYS A 410 11.59 20.82 11.41
N THR A 411 12.80 21.29 11.12
CA THR A 411 13.50 21.05 9.86
C THR A 411 14.99 20.99 10.18
N GLN A 412 15.54 19.79 10.38
CA GLN A 412 16.97 19.59 10.63
C GLN A 412 17.74 19.37 9.33
N ASP A 413 17.11 18.76 8.32
CA ASP A 413 17.68 18.54 6.98
C ASP A 413 17.53 19.79 6.07
N GLY A 414 17.53 20.98 6.68
CA GLY A 414 17.50 22.26 5.96
C GLY A 414 18.86 22.58 5.36
N ASP A 415 18.92 22.76 4.05
CA ASP A 415 20.12 23.25 3.37
C ASP A 415 20.47 24.65 3.89
N PRO A 416 21.70 24.90 4.38
CA PRO A 416 22.19 26.23 4.63
C PRO A 416 22.30 27.10 3.36
N ASN A 417 22.22 26.51 2.16
CA ASN A 417 22.39 27.19 0.87
C ASN A 417 21.45 26.64 -0.23
N GLU A 418 20.21 27.15 -0.34
CA GLU A 418 19.48 27.22 -1.64
C GLU A 418 18.50 28.42 -1.57
N ALA A 419 18.71 29.61 -2.18
CA ALA A 419 19.70 30.15 -3.12
C ALA A 419 19.94 29.37 -4.43
#